data_AF-A0A1L7NEZ8-F1
#
_entry.id   AF-A0A1L7NEZ8-F1
#
_cell.length_a   1.000
_cell.length_b   1.000
_cell.length_c   1.000
_cell.angle_alpha   90.00
_cell.angle_beta   90.00
_cell.angle_gamma   90.00
#
_symmetry.space_group_name_H-M   'P 1'
#
loop_
_entity.id
_entity.type
_entity.pdbx_description
1 polymer ?
#
loop_
_entity_poly.entity_id
_entity_poly.type
_entity_poly.pdbx_seq_one_letter_code
_entity_poly.pdbx_strand_id
1 'polypeptide(L)'
;MSTAKVQERLELIDRMRRGGESLEPAFHERDVRALLAEVGRLKTENQDLRMTVKEMDLMFGRTLLGMRGAVIEWQRGHGADAGMQWIWNGLEGPGELPPDEEIQAQAYFDREVVKIEEGLEEVYAYRDKRRSEKAQGGI
;
A
#
# COMPACT_ATOMS: atom_id res chain seq x y z
N MET A 1 -25.88 -4.23 -55.52
CA MET A 1 -24.75 -4.93 -54.86
C MET A 1 -24.18 -5.90 -55.88
N SER A 2 -22.89 -5.83 -56.23
CA SER A 2 -22.31 -6.68 -57.29
C SER A 2 -22.35 -8.16 -56.89
N THR A 3 -22.68 -9.04 -57.83
CA THR A 3 -22.73 -10.50 -57.66
C THR A 3 -21.42 -11.06 -57.11
N ALA A 4 -20.29 -10.44 -57.44
CA ALA A 4 -18.97 -10.77 -56.90
C ALA A 4 -18.88 -10.64 -55.36
N LYS A 5 -19.48 -9.60 -54.78
CA LYS A 5 -19.47 -9.38 -53.31
C LYS A 5 -20.34 -10.39 -52.56
N VAL A 6 -21.36 -10.93 -53.22
CA VAL A 6 -22.22 -11.97 -52.64
C VAL A 6 -21.49 -13.31 -52.67
N GLN A 7 -20.80 -13.61 -53.77
CA GLN A 7 -20.03 -14.83 -53.94
C GLN A 7 -18.89 -14.93 -52.92
N GLU A 8 -18.16 -13.84 -52.71
CA GLU A 8 -17.07 -13.75 -51.73
C GLU A 8 -17.57 -14.00 -50.29
N ARG A 9 -18.75 -13.47 -49.94
CA ARG A 9 -19.38 -13.73 -48.64
C ARG A 9 -19.82 -15.19 -48.48
N LEU A 10 -20.32 -15.82 -49.52
CA LEU A 10 -20.72 -17.23 -49.48
C LEU A 10 -19.52 -18.15 -49.33
N GLU A 11 -18.41 -17.86 -50.01
CA GLU A 11 -17.15 -18.62 -49.87
C GLU A 11 -16.51 -18.45 -48.49
N LEU A 12 -16.65 -17.27 -47.88
CA LEU A 12 -16.26 -17.05 -46.49
C LEU A 12 -17.12 -17.88 -45.52
N ILE A 13 -18.44 -17.89 -45.71
CA ILE A 13 -19.37 -18.70 -44.91
C ILE A 13 -19.08 -20.20 -45.06
N ASP A 14 -18.76 -20.65 -46.27
CA ASP A 14 -18.50 -22.05 -46.54
C ASP A 14 -17.11 -22.50 -46.05
N ARG A 15 -16.15 -21.57 -45.92
CA ARG A 15 -14.90 -21.80 -45.19
C ARG A 15 -15.13 -21.90 -43.68
N MET A 16 -15.91 -20.99 -43.10
CA MET A 16 -16.30 -21.03 -41.68
C MET A 16 -17.02 -22.33 -41.32
N ARG A 17 -17.89 -22.82 -42.22
CA ARG A 17 -18.64 -24.07 -42.04
C ARG A 17 -17.78 -25.34 -42.16
N ARG A 18 -16.72 -25.31 -42.98
CA ARG A 18 -15.86 -26.47 -43.26
C ARG A 18 -14.65 -26.60 -42.35
N GLY A 19 -14.29 -25.55 -41.62
CA GLY A 19 -13.17 -25.62 -40.68
C GLY A 19 -13.21 -24.50 -39.66
N GLY A 20 -13.96 -24.70 -38.57
CA GLY A 20 -13.67 -24.28 -37.20
C GLY A 20 -13.13 -22.87 -36.88
N GLU A 21 -13.10 -21.91 -37.80
CA GLU A 21 -12.69 -20.54 -37.50
C GLU A 21 -13.86 -19.81 -36.84
N SER A 22 -13.84 -19.84 -35.51
CA SER A 22 -14.72 -19.04 -34.67
C SER A 22 -14.44 -17.55 -34.89
N LEU A 23 -15.52 -16.76 -35.04
CA LEU A 23 -15.50 -15.28 -35.01
C LEU A 23 -15.45 -14.74 -33.57
N GLU A 24 -14.87 -15.46 -32.61
CA GLU A 24 -14.47 -14.87 -31.33
C GLU A 24 -13.19 -14.06 -31.56
N PRO A 25 -13.22 -12.72 -31.53
CA PRO A 25 -12.01 -11.93 -31.67
C PRO A 25 -11.15 -12.12 -30.41
N ALA A 26 -10.07 -12.88 -30.54
CA ALA A 26 -8.79 -12.65 -29.88
C ALA A 26 -8.81 -12.37 -28.35
N PHE A 27 -9.64 -13.05 -27.57
CA PHE A 27 -9.23 -13.42 -26.21
C PHE A 27 -8.64 -14.82 -26.29
N HIS A 28 -7.34 -14.89 -26.58
CA HIS A 28 -6.67 -16.19 -26.61
C HIS A 28 -6.72 -16.75 -25.19
N GLU A 29 -6.91 -18.06 -25.04
CA GLU A 29 -6.82 -18.73 -23.74
C GLU A 29 -5.52 -18.36 -22.99
N ARG A 30 -4.45 -18.07 -23.76
CA ARG A 30 -3.20 -17.50 -23.29
C ARG A 30 -3.35 -16.15 -22.59
N ASP A 31 -4.16 -15.24 -23.13
CA ASP A 31 -4.42 -13.91 -22.59
C ASP A 31 -5.23 -14.02 -21.28
N VAL A 32 -6.21 -14.92 -21.24
CA VAL A 32 -6.97 -15.21 -20.01
C VAL A 32 -6.05 -15.81 -18.93
N ARG A 33 -5.19 -16.76 -19.29
CA ARG A 33 -4.20 -17.33 -18.36
C ARG A 33 -3.21 -16.28 -17.86
N ALA A 34 -2.75 -15.38 -18.73
CA ALA A 34 -1.86 -14.28 -18.34
C ALA A 34 -2.55 -13.31 -17.37
N LEU A 35 -3.80 -12.94 -17.63
CA LEU A 35 -4.60 -12.10 -16.73
C LEU A 35 -4.84 -12.77 -15.38
N LEU A 36 -5.16 -14.08 -15.36
CA LEU A 36 -5.35 -14.81 -14.11
C LEU A 36 -4.06 -14.89 -13.29
N ALA A 37 -2.91 -15.08 -13.95
CA ALA A 37 -1.61 -15.06 -13.29
C ALA A 37 -1.32 -13.67 -12.68
N GLU A 38 -1.60 -12.60 -13.42
CA GLU A 38 -1.42 -11.23 -12.93
C GLU A 38 -2.35 -10.88 -11.78
N VAL A 39 -3.63 -11.29 -11.84
CA VAL A 39 -4.56 -11.14 -10.72
C VAL A 39 -4.07 -11.93 -9.50
N GLY A 40 -3.53 -13.13 -9.70
CA GLY A 40 -2.91 -13.91 -8.63
C GLY A 40 -1.74 -13.16 -7.98
N ARG A 41 -0.83 -12.64 -8.80
CA ARG A 41 0.33 -11.84 -8.37
C ARG A 41 -0.10 -10.60 -7.57
N LEU A 42 -1.02 -9.82 -8.11
CA LEU A 42 -1.55 -8.61 -7.46
C LEU A 42 -2.28 -8.91 -6.15
N LYS A 43 -2.98 -10.05 -6.05
CA LYS A 43 -3.62 -10.46 -4.79
C LYS A 43 -2.59 -10.79 -3.72
N THR A 44 -1.53 -11.54 -4.08
CA THR A 44 -0.44 -11.83 -3.16
C THR A 44 0.25 -10.55 -2.71
N GLU A 45 0.64 -9.68 -3.65
CA GLU A 45 1.27 -8.39 -3.35
C GLU A 45 0.37 -7.51 -2.46
N ASN A 46 -0.95 -7.47 -2.73
CA ASN A 46 -1.89 -6.74 -1.88
C ASN A 46 -1.98 -7.32 -0.47
N GLN A 47 -1.92 -8.65 -0.34
CA GLN A 47 -1.93 -9.31 0.96
C GLN A 47 -0.65 -9.01 1.74
N ASP A 48 0.50 -9.04 1.08
CA ASP A 48 1.79 -8.70 1.71
C ASP A 48 1.78 -7.25 2.20
N LEU A 49 1.36 -6.30 1.37
CA LEU A 49 1.23 -4.89 1.76
C LEU A 49 0.27 -4.69 2.94
N ARG A 50 -0.86 -5.41 2.98
CA ARG A 50 -1.79 -5.37 4.13
C ARG A 50 -1.12 -5.87 5.40
N MET A 51 -0.32 -6.94 5.32
CA MET A 51 0.39 -7.48 6.46
C MET A 51 1.48 -6.53 6.94
N THR A 52 2.23 -5.90 6.03
CA THR A 52 3.20 -4.86 6.37
C THR A 52 2.55 -3.66 7.06
N VAL A 53 1.42 -3.16 6.53
CA VAL A 53 0.67 -2.06 7.19
C VAL A 53 0.19 -2.47 8.58
N LYS A 54 -0.30 -3.70 8.73
CA LYS A 54 -0.74 -4.23 10.04
C LYS A 54 0.43 -4.34 11.01
N GLU A 55 1.60 -4.79 10.56
CA GLU A 55 2.81 -4.86 11.36
C GLU A 55 3.24 -3.46 11.83
N MET A 56 3.28 -2.48 10.94
CA MET A 56 3.57 -1.08 11.28
C MET A 56 2.59 -0.50 12.30
N ASP A 57 1.28 -0.74 12.14
CA ASP A 57 0.25 -0.29 13.07
C ASP A 57 0.42 -0.91 14.47
N LEU A 58 0.72 -2.21 14.53
CA LEU A 58 0.97 -2.91 15.80
C LEU A 58 2.26 -2.43 16.48
N MET A 59 3.33 -2.19 15.71
CA MET A 59 4.58 -1.62 16.25
C MET A 59 4.35 -0.21 16.80
N PHE A 60 3.66 0.65 16.05
CA PHE A 60 3.29 1.99 16.54
C PHE A 60 2.44 1.92 17.81
N GLY A 61 1.45 1.02 17.84
CA GLY A 61 0.63 0.77 19.03
C GLY A 61 1.43 0.32 20.25
N ARG A 62 2.42 -0.56 20.05
CA ARG A 62 3.35 -1.01 21.11
C ARG A 62 4.15 0.17 21.67
N THR A 63 4.73 1.01 20.81
CA THR A 63 5.49 2.20 21.22
C THR A 63 4.61 3.18 22.01
N LEU A 64 3.41 3.46 21.51
CA LEU A 64 2.45 4.35 22.20
C LEU A 64 2.03 3.78 23.57
N LEU A 65 1.89 2.47 23.70
CA LEU A 65 1.60 1.83 24.98
C LEU A 65 2.76 1.99 25.98
N GLY A 66 4.01 1.85 25.52
CA GLY A 66 5.20 2.14 26.34
C GLY A 66 5.22 3.57 26.86
N MET A 67 4.94 4.55 25.99
CA MET A 67 4.83 5.97 26.39
C MET A 67 3.73 6.21 27.42
N ARG A 68 2.58 5.52 27.31
CA ARG A 68 1.52 5.58 28.34
C ARG A 68 1.98 4.98 29.67
N GLY A 69 2.72 3.87 29.63
CA GLY A 69 3.38 3.28 30.80
C GLY A 69 4.31 4.28 31.48
N ALA A 70 5.13 4.99 30.72
CA ALA A 70 6.01 6.03 31.23
C ALA A 70 5.26 7.14 31.97
N VAL A 71 4.13 7.63 31.43
CA VAL A 71 3.30 8.65 32.08
C VAL A 71 2.67 8.12 33.37
N ILE A 72 2.20 6.85 33.38
CA ILE A 72 1.65 6.21 34.59
C ILE A 72 2.73 6.13 35.68
N GLU A 73 3.93 5.67 35.32
CA GLU A 73 5.05 5.51 36.24
C GLU A 73 5.49 6.86 36.83
N TRP A 74 5.56 7.88 35.98
CA TRP A 74 5.89 9.25 36.41
C TRP A 74 4.87 9.83 37.38
N GLN A 75 3.57 9.73 37.06
CA GLN A 75 2.52 10.41 37.83
C GLN A 75 2.04 9.62 39.05
N ARG A 76 2.15 8.29 39.02
CA ARG A 76 1.50 7.40 40.00
C ARG A 76 2.40 6.27 40.51
N GLY A 77 3.54 6.03 39.86
CA GLY A 77 4.48 4.97 40.22
C GLY A 77 5.73 5.53 40.89
N HIS A 78 6.89 5.07 40.42
CA HIS A 78 8.19 5.36 41.03
C HIS A 78 8.87 6.63 40.49
N GLY A 79 8.11 7.50 39.80
CA GLY A 79 8.60 8.81 39.34
C GLY A 79 9.20 8.80 37.94
N ALA A 80 9.75 9.95 37.55
CA ALA A 80 10.13 10.24 36.15
C ALA A 80 11.25 9.31 35.63
N ASP A 81 12.23 8.97 36.46
CA ASP A 81 13.36 8.11 36.07
C ASP A 81 12.87 6.69 35.72
N ALA A 82 11.97 6.13 36.53
CA ALA A 82 11.34 4.85 36.23
C ALA A 82 10.43 4.95 34.98
N GLY A 83 9.77 6.09 34.78
CA GLY A 83 9.05 6.39 33.54
C GLY A 83 9.96 6.40 32.30
N MET A 84 11.16 6.96 32.42
CA MET A 84 12.12 7.00 31.32
C MET A 84 12.56 5.59 30.90
N GLN A 85 12.64 4.65 31.84
CA GLN A 85 12.96 3.25 31.52
C GLN A 85 11.92 2.60 30.59
N TRP A 86 10.63 2.97 30.70
CA TRP A 86 9.59 2.50 29.78
C TRP A 86 9.80 3.00 28.35
N ILE A 87 10.24 4.25 28.18
CA ILE A 87 10.55 4.82 26.87
C ILE A 87 11.84 4.16 26.33
N TRP A 88 12.89 4.09 27.15
CA TRP A 88 14.18 3.50 26.79
C TRP A 88 14.05 2.04 26.33
N ASN A 89 13.30 1.22 27.08
CA ASN A 89 13.04 -0.17 26.71
C ASN A 89 12.16 -0.29 25.45
N GLY A 90 11.39 0.74 25.10
CA GLY A 90 10.61 0.78 23.87
C GLY A 90 11.46 1.02 22.62
N LEU A 91 12.64 1.63 22.77
CA LEU A 91 13.61 1.88 21.70
C LEU A 91 14.49 0.63 21.50
N GLU A 92 13.84 -0.48 21.11
CA GLU A 92 14.46 -1.80 20.95
C GLU A 92 14.87 -2.05 19.47
N GLY A 93 16.00 -1.48 19.03
CA GLY A 93 16.59 -1.76 17.72
C GLY A 93 17.85 -0.95 17.42
N PRO A 94 18.80 -1.45 16.59
CA PRO A 94 19.92 -0.64 16.12
C PRO A 94 19.42 0.62 15.40
N GLY A 95 19.81 1.81 15.87
CA GLY A 95 19.40 3.09 15.30
C GLY A 95 18.15 3.74 15.91
N GLU A 96 17.49 3.09 16.87
CA GLU A 96 16.32 3.66 17.58
C GLU A 96 16.71 4.63 18.71
N LEU A 97 17.94 4.52 19.22
CA LEU A 97 18.53 5.50 20.13
C LEU A 97 19.27 6.58 19.33
N PRO A 98 19.25 7.84 19.81
CA PRO A 98 20.03 8.89 19.17
C PRO A 98 21.54 8.58 19.27
N PRO A 99 22.37 9.08 18.33
CA PRO A 99 23.82 9.01 18.44
C PRO A 99 24.35 9.63 19.75
N ASP A 100 25.45 9.10 20.29
CA ASP A 100 26.02 9.53 21.58
C ASP A 100 26.47 11.01 21.56
N GLU A 101 26.80 11.56 20.40
CA GLU A 101 27.19 12.96 20.21
C GLU A 101 26.02 13.96 20.28
N GLU A 102 24.77 13.49 20.20
CA GLU A 102 23.60 14.35 20.22
C GLU A 102 23.26 14.80 21.65
N ILE A 103 23.53 16.06 21.95
CA ILE A 103 23.30 16.66 23.28
C ILE A 103 22.21 17.75 23.29
N GLN A 104 21.69 18.12 22.12
CA GLN A 104 20.68 19.18 21.95
C GLN A 104 19.38 18.59 21.40
N ALA A 105 18.52 18.09 22.28
CA ALA A 105 17.31 17.34 21.91
C ALA A 105 16.39 18.09 20.92
N GLN A 106 16.18 19.39 21.11
CA GLN A 106 15.33 20.18 20.20
C GLN A 106 15.94 20.31 18.80
N ALA A 107 17.25 20.60 18.72
CA ALA A 107 17.94 20.74 17.44
C ALA A 107 18.00 19.40 16.67
N TYR A 108 18.13 18.29 17.39
CA TYR A 108 18.01 16.95 16.82
C TYR A 108 16.61 16.73 16.23
N PHE A 109 15.56 16.97 17.01
CA PHE A 109 14.18 16.80 16.56
C PHE A 109 13.86 17.66 15.34
N ASP A 110 14.17 18.95 15.39
CA ASP A 110 13.90 19.90 14.31
C ASP A 110 14.57 19.50 12.99
N ARG A 111 15.72 18.83 13.07
CA ARG A 111 16.44 18.33 11.90
C ARG A 111 15.82 17.04 11.34
N GLU A 112 15.50 16.08 12.19
CA GLU A 112 15.01 14.76 11.77
C GLU A 112 13.53 14.78 11.34
N VAL A 113 12.71 15.65 11.93
CA VAL A 113 11.25 15.69 11.68
C VAL A 113 10.89 16.13 10.27
N VAL A 114 11.76 16.89 9.59
CA VAL A 114 11.50 17.46 8.26
C VAL A 114 11.09 16.38 7.25
N LYS A 115 11.85 15.28 7.17
CA LYS A 115 11.56 14.18 6.23
C LYS A 115 10.25 13.48 6.54
N ILE A 116 9.89 13.41 7.83
CA ILE A 116 8.64 12.80 8.28
C ILE A 116 7.47 13.68 7.86
N GLU A 117 7.57 15.00 8.08
CA GLU A 117 6.53 15.96 7.71
C GLU A 117 6.32 16.01 6.19
N GLU A 118 7.40 16.04 5.39
CA GLU A 118 7.32 15.97 3.93
C GLU A 118 6.61 14.69 3.45
N GLY A 119 6.95 13.53 4.04
CA GLY A 119 6.29 12.27 3.72
C GLY A 119 4.81 12.25 4.12
N LEU A 120 4.46 12.85 5.25
CA LEU A 120 3.06 12.99 5.68
C LEU A 120 2.28 13.92 4.75
N GLU A 121 2.88 15.02 4.28
CA GLU A 121 2.26 15.92 3.32
C GLU A 121 1.92 15.21 2.01
N GLU A 122 2.83 14.40 1.48
CA GLU A 122 2.57 13.57 0.30
C GLU A 122 1.36 12.64 0.51
N VAL A 123 1.32 11.94 1.64
CA VAL A 123 0.21 11.04 1.99
C VAL A 123 -1.11 11.81 2.12
N TYR A 124 -1.10 13.00 2.72
CA TYR A 124 -2.30 13.82 2.86
C TYR A 124 -2.80 14.33 1.52
N ALA A 125 -1.93 14.85 0.66
CA ALA A 125 -2.27 15.28 -0.68
C ALA A 125 -2.91 14.16 -1.50
N TYR A 126 -2.34 12.95 -1.44
CA TYR A 126 -2.93 11.76 -2.07
C TYR A 126 -4.34 11.47 -1.56
N ARG A 127 -4.53 11.49 -0.22
CA ARG A 127 -5.84 11.21 0.41
C ARG A 127 -6.89 12.26 0.08
N ASP A 128 -6.52 13.53 0.05
CA ASP A 128 -7.41 14.63 -0.31
C ASP A 128 -7.89 14.54 -1.75
N LYS A 129 -6.96 14.27 -2.68
CA LYS A 129 -7.30 14.03 -4.08
C LYS A 129 -8.30 12.87 -4.22
N ARG A 130 -8.02 11.73 -3.58
CA ARG A 130 -8.88 10.54 -3.61
C ARG A 130 -10.27 10.79 -3.01
N ARG A 131 -10.36 11.56 -1.92
CA ARG A 131 -11.65 11.97 -1.33
C ARG A 131 -12.46 12.84 -2.28
N SER A 132 -11.79 13.79 -2.93
CA SER A 132 -12.41 14.73 -3.87
C SER A 132 -12.95 14.03 -5.12
N GLU A 133 -12.17 13.11 -5.69
CA GLU A 133 -12.59 12.26 -6.83
C GLU A 133 -13.83 11.41 -6.48
N LYS A 134 -13.86 10.81 -5.29
CA LYS A 134 -15.03 10.03 -4.81
C LYS A 134 -16.26 10.91 -4.63
N ALA A 135 -16.11 12.13 -4.14
CA ALA A 135 -17.22 13.07 -3.96
C ALA A 135 -17.80 13.57 -5.30
N GLN A 136 -16.97 13.67 -6.34
CA GLN A 136 -17.38 14.10 -7.69
C GLN A 136 -17.98 12.94 -8.53
N GLY A 137 -17.54 11.71 -8.29
CA GLY A 137 -17.93 10.52 -9.05
C GLY A 137 -19.10 9.71 -8.48
N GLY A 138 -20.07 10.37 -7.84
CA GLY A 138 -21.18 9.77 -7.07
C GLY A 138 -21.58 8.34 -7.48
N ILE A 139 -21.24 7.39 -6.61
CA ILE A 139 -21.93 6.10 -6.44
C ILE A 139 -22.46 6.10 -5.01
#